data_AF-A0A0S2I201-F1
#
_entry.id   AF-A0A0S2I201-F1
#
_cell.length_a   1.000
_cell.length_b   1.000
_cell.length_c   1.000
_cell.angle_alpha   90.00
_cell.angle_beta   90.00
_cell.angle_gamma   90.00
#
_symmetry.space_group_name_H-M   'P 1'
#
loop_
_entity.id
_entity.type
_entity.pdbx_description
1 polymer ?
#
loop_
_entity_poly.entity_id
_entity_poly.type
_entity_poly.pdbx_seq_one_letter_code
_entity_poly.pdbx_strand_id
1 'polypeptide(L)'
;MNCLKNETIQAFLDNELAPEQVSQVKKHLKKCSICRVQLNSYKKDLTTIKNHLANQTPAEQQVIVPPFRKPAVQQKNIWPKIRIYAVAAAIATLISFSFIIRQYKADQKEMEHLKFREQKIMQQASMNEQWQKRMITITIKDKKGNIVEQIATSGN
;
A
#
# COMPACT_ATOMS: atom_id res chain seq x y z
N MET A 1 29.66 -26.65 31.61
CA MET A 1 29.84 -25.42 30.79
C MET A 1 29.50 -25.79 29.35
N ASN A 2 28.57 -25.07 28.72
CA ASN A 2 28.15 -25.36 27.35
C ASN A 2 29.27 -24.97 26.36
N CYS A 3 29.53 -25.83 25.36
CA CYS A 3 30.47 -25.55 24.28
C CYS A 3 29.94 -24.44 23.35
N LEU A 4 30.83 -23.84 22.56
CA LEU A 4 30.45 -22.89 21.52
C LEU A 4 29.66 -23.60 20.42
N LYS A 5 28.69 -22.91 19.83
CA LYS A 5 28.01 -23.38 18.63
C LYS A 5 28.92 -23.27 17.41
N ASN A 6 28.70 -24.12 16.42
CA ASN A 6 29.49 -24.13 15.18
C ASN A 6 29.43 -22.78 14.46
N GLU A 7 28.25 -22.16 14.39
CA GLU A 7 28.07 -20.85 13.75
C GLU A 7 28.93 -19.78 14.41
N THR A 8 29.05 -19.81 15.74
CA THR A 8 29.88 -18.85 16.50
C THR A 8 31.36 -19.04 16.22
N ILE A 9 31.83 -20.27 16.03
CA ILE A 9 33.23 -20.56 15.68
C ILE A 9 33.54 -20.10 14.25
N GLN A 10 32.62 -20.29 13.32
CA GLN A 10 32.75 -19.82 11.93
C GLN A 10 32.75 -18.30 11.85
N ALA A 11 31.76 -17.63 12.45
CA ALA A 11 31.71 -16.16 12.51
C ALA A 11 32.97 -15.56 13.20
N PHE A 12 33.55 -16.27 14.17
CA PHE A 12 34.83 -15.88 14.77
C PHE A 12 36.02 -15.99 13.79
N LEU A 13 36.03 -16.99 12.89
CA LEU A 13 37.06 -17.13 11.86
C LEU A 13 36.93 -16.08 10.76
N ASP A 14 35.71 -15.72 10.40
CA ASP A 14 35.41 -14.74 9.35
C ASP A 14 35.48 -13.28 9.84
N ASN A 15 35.76 -13.07 11.14
CA ASN A 15 35.78 -11.78 11.82
C ASN A 15 34.43 -11.03 11.80
N GLU A 16 33.32 -11.77 11.80
CA GLU A 16 31.95 -11.22 11.77
C GLU A 16 31.33 -11.00 13.16
N LEU A 17 32.06 -11.35 14.23
CA LEU A 17 31.59 -11.16 15.61
C LEU A 17 31.82 -9.73 16.12
N ALA A 18 30.89 -9.23 16.91
CA ALA A 18 31.06 -7.97 17.63
C ALA A 18 32.24 -8.04 18.63
N PRO A 19 32.92 -6.92 18.94
CA PRO A 19 34.11 -6.92 19.81
C PRO A 19 33.91 -7.60 21.18
N GLU A 20 32.73 -7.44 21.78
CA GLU A 20 32.38 -8.07 23.06
C GLU A 20 32.30 -9.61 22.95
N GLN A 21 31.70 -10.10 21.87
CA GLN A 21 31.57 -11.54 21.58
C GLN A 21 32.94 -12.16 21.27
N VAL A 22 33.81 -11.44 20.54
CA VAL A 22 35.21 -11.85 20.30
C VAL A 22 35.95 -12.09 21.63
N SER A 23 35.78 -11.19 22.61
CA SER A 23 36.39 -11.34 23.94
C SER A 23 35.86 -12.57 24.69
N GLN A 24 34.55 -12.81 24.64
CA GLN A 24 33.91 -13.97 25.26
C GLN A 24 34.39 -15.29 24.63
N VAL A 25 34.43 -15.36 23.29
CA VAL A 25 34.92 -16.53 22.55
C VAL A 25 36.39 -16.79 22.87
N LYS A 26 37.25 -15.76 22.89
CA LYS A 26 38.66 -15.89 23.29
C LYS A 26 38.81 -16.42 24.72
N LYS A 27 38.01 -15.93 25.67
CA LYS A 27 38.00 -16.44 27.06
C LYS A 27 37.57 -17.91 27.11
N HIS A 28 36.55 -18.30 26.34
CA HIS A 28 36.10 -19.69 26.26
C HIS A 28 37.17 -20.61 25.68
N LEU A 29 37.80 -20.23 24.55
CA LEU A 29 38.85 -21.00 23.88
C LEU A 29 40.09 -21.21 24.75
N LYS A 30 40.35 -20.34 25.74
CA LYS A 30 41.42 -20.55 26.73
C LYS A 30 41.10 -21.71 27.69
N LYS A 31 39.82 -21.95 28.00
CA LYS A 31 39.38 -22.94 29.00
C LYS A 31 38.88 -24.26 28.38
N CYS A 32 38.29 -24.23 27.19
CA CYS A 32 37.72 -25.42 26.55
C CYS A 32 38.67 -25.99 25.49
N SER A 33 39.21 -27.18 25.73
CA SER A 33 40.05 -27.91 24.76
C SER A 33 39.26 -28.38 23.54
N ILE A 34 38.01 -28.82 23.72
CA ILE A 34 37.15 -29.33 22.65
C ILE A 34 36.91 -28.27 21.57
N CYS A 35 36.46 -27.07 21.98
CA CYS A 35 36.23 -25.96 21.04
C CYS A 35 37.53 -25.50 20.36
N ARG A 36 38.69 -25.65 21.03
CA ARG A 36 40.00 -25.33 20.45
C ARG A 36 40.40 -26.33 19.36
N VAL A 37 40.18 -27.63 19.61
CA VAL A 37 40.39 -28.68 18.61
C VAL A 37 39.51 -28.43 17.39
N GLN A 38 38.23 -28.10 17.61
CA GLN A 38 37.31 -27.81 16.53
C GLN A 38 37.72 -26.57 15.71
N LEU A 39 38.09 -25.47 16.36
CA LEU A 39 38.61 -24.27 15.69
C LEU A 39 39.84 -24.61 14.83
N ASN A 40 40.75 -25.44 15.35
CA ASN A 40 41.94 -25.86 14.61
C ASN A 40 41.60 -26.75 13.41
N SER A 41 40.57 -27.58 13.50
CA SER A 41 40.06 -28.37 12.37
C SER A 41 39.62 -27.45 11.23
N TYR A 42 38.77 -26.46 11.52
CA TYR A 42 38.32 -25.50 10.49
C TYR A 42 39.47 -24.71 9.88
N LYS A 43 40.47 -24.30 10.67
CA LYS A 43 41.67 -23.64 10.15
C LYS A 43 42.43 -24.55 9.19
N LYS A 44 42.56 -25.84 9.52
CA LYS A 44 43.23 -26.83 8.65
C LYS A 44 42.48 -26.98 7.33
N ASP A 45 41.16 -27.09 7.36
CA ASP A 45 40.34 -27.18 6.15
C ASP A 45 40.50 -25.95 5.27
N LEU A 46 40.46 -24.75 5.86
CA LEU A 46 40.72 -23.49 5.15
C LEU A 46 42.11 -23.46 4.51
N THR A 47 43.15 -23.92 5.20
CA THR A 47 44.50 -23.98 4.61
C THR A 47 44.58 -24.97 3.46
N THR A 48 43.93 -26.13 3.57
CA THR A 48 43.86 -27.13 2.49
C THR A 48 43.20 -26.53 1.24
N ILE A 49 42.07 -25.85 1.41
CA ILE A 49 41.35 -25.20 0.30
C ILE A 49 42.22 -24.11 -0.33
N LYS A 50 42.86 -23.24 0.47
CA LYS A 50 43.75 -22.18 -0.03
C LYS A 50 44.91 -22.75 -0.84
N ASN A 51 45.56 -23.80 -0.35
CA ASN A 51 46.66 -24.45 -1.05
C ASN A 51 46.19 -25.08 -2.37
N HIS A 52 45.02 -25.72 -2.35
CA HIS A 52 44.45 -26.30 -3.56
C HIS A 52 44.12 -25.23 -4.61
N LEU A 53 43.51 -24.11 -4.22
CA LEU A 53 43.20 -23.00 -5.11
C LEU A 53 44.47 -22.35 -5.68
N ALA A 54 45.50 -22.15 -4.85
CA ALA A 54 46.78 -21.60 -5.29
C ALA A 54 47.48 -22.51 -6.33
N ASN A 55 47.32 -23.83 -6.21
CA ASN A 55 47.89 -24.80 -7.13
C ASN A 55 47.04 -24.98 -8.42
N GLN A 56 45.79 -24.53 -8.42
CA GLN A 56 44.88 -24.64 -9.56
C GLN A 56 44.83 -23.39 -10.43
N THR A 57 45.29 -22.24 -9.94
CA THR A 57 45.48 -21.05 -10.78
C THR A 57 46.68 -21.28 -11.70
N PRO A 58 46.49 -21.43 -13.02
CA PRO A 58 47.60 -21.27 -13.95
C PRO A 58 48.17 -19.86 -13.77
N ALA A 59 49.48 -19.70 -13.92
CA ALA A 59 50.12 -18.38 -13.94
C ALA A 59 49.27 -17.42 -14.77
N GLU A 60 48.89 -16.29 -14.19
CA GLU A 60 47.90 -15.32 -14.70
C GLU A 60 48.09 -15.10 -16.21
N GLN A 61 47.33 -15.87 -17.00
CA GLN A 61 47.33 -15.72 -18.44
C GLN A 61 46.68 -14.38 -18.69
N GLN A 62 47.43 -13.44 -19.27
CA GLN A 62 46.89 -12.17 -19.74
C GLN A 62 45.85 -12.46 -20.81
N VAL A 63 44.61 -12.68 -20.38
CA VAL A 63 43.46 -12.73 -21.25
C VAL A 63 43.31 -11.32 -21.79
N ILE A 64 43.67 -11.11 -23.05
CA ILE A 64 43.44 -9.85 -23.75
C ILE A 64 41.93 -9.67 -23.81
N VAL A 65 41.37 -8.93 -22.84
CA VAL A 65 39.95 -8.58 -22.81
C VAL A 65 39.70 -7.67 -24.01
N PRO A 66 38.91 -8.09 -25.01
CA PRO A 66 38.63 -7.25 -26.15
C PRO A 66 37.92 -5.97 -25.69
N PRO A 67 38.15 -4.83 -26.35
CA PRO A 67 37.52 -3.58 -25.97
C PRO A 67 36.00 -3.71 -26.05
N PHE A 68 35.33 -3.29 -24.99
CA PHE A 68 33.87 -3.27 -24.93
C PHE A 68 33.31 -2.34 -26.01
N ARG A 69 32.67 -2.89 -27.03
CA ARG A 69 31.98 -2.11 -28.06
C ARG A 69 30.55 -1.81 -27.58
N LYS A 70 30.30 -0.56 -27.19
CA LYS A 70 28.92 -0.07 -26.99
C LYS A 70 28.25 0.04 -28.37
N PRO A 71 27.08 -0.58 -28.58
CA PRO A 71 26.31 -0.32 -29.80
C PRO A 71 25.99 1.18 -29.87
N ALA A 72 26.09 1.77 -31.05
CA ALA A 72 25.68 3.15 -31.27
C ALA A 72 24.18 3.28 -30.92
N VAL A 73 23.87 4.02 -29.87
CA VAL A 73 22.48 4.26 -29.46
C VAL A 73 21.88 5.22 -30.49
N GLN A 74 21.02 4.68 -31.36
CA GLN A 74 20.18 5.52 -32.21
C GLN A 74 19.17 6.25 -31.32
N GLN A 75 19.40 7.52 -31.06
CA GLN A 75 18.45 8.36 -30.35
C GLN A 75 17.22 8.56 -31.24
N LYS A 76 16.18 7.76 -30.98
CA LYS A 76 14.88 7.94 -31.65
C LYS A 76 14.23 9.21 -31.11
N ASN A 77 14.04 10.20 -31.96
CA ASN A 77 13.37 11.44 -31.60
C ASN A 77 11.86 11.21 -31.42
N ILE A 78 11.45 10.83 -30.21
CA ILE A 78 10.06 10.53 -29.84
C ILE A 78 9.26 11.77 -29.41
N TRP A 79 9.90 12.93 -29.29
CA TRP A 79 9.29 14.20 -28.90
C TRP A 79 8.03 14.61 -29.69
N PRO A 80 7.92 14.43 -31.02
CA PRO A 80 6.70 14.83 -31.72
C PRO A 80 5.48 13.99 -31.32
N LYS A 81 5.65 12.70 -31.03
CA LYS A 81 4.55 11.83 -30.58
C LYS A 81 4.10 12.19 -29.16
N ILE A 82 5.06 12.48 -28.28
CA ILE A 82 4.79 12.88 -26.89
C ILE A 82 4.00 14.19 -26.85
N ARG A 83 4.34 15.18 -27.71
CA ARG A 83 3.60 16.44 -27.79
C ARG A 83 2.13 16.25 -28.20
N ILE A 84 1.85 15.34 -29.15
CA ILE A 84 0.48 15.06 -29.58
C ILE A 84 -0.35 14.45 -28.45
N TYR A 85 0.19 13.46 -27.72
CA TYR A 85 -0.52 12.85 -26.60
C TYR A 85 -0.74 13.81 -25.44
N ALA A 86 0.23 14.69 -25.15
CA ALA A 86 0.10 15.69 -24.10
C ALA A 86 -1.04 16.69 -24.39
N VAL A 87 -1.16 17.15 -25.64
CA VAL A 87 -2.24 18.05 -26.06
C VAL A 87 -3.61 17.34 -25.97
N ALA A 88 -3.71 16.09 -26.43
CA ALA A 88 -4.95 15.32 -26.36
C ALA A 88 -5.42 15.10 -24.91
N ALA A 89 -4.50 14.78 -24.00
CA ALA A 89 -4.82 14.60 -22.58
C ALA A 89 -5.32 15.91 -21.94
N ALA A 90 -4.71 17.06 -22.24
CA ALA A 90 -5.13 18.35 -21.72
C ALA A 90 -6.54 18.75 -22.22
N ILE A 91 -6.88 18.43 -23.47
CA ILE A 91 -8.23 18.68 -23.99
C ILE A 91 -9.26 17.79 -23.29
N ALA A 92 -8.95 16.51 -23.10
CA ALA A 92 -9.84 15.57 -22.43
C ALA A 92 -10.13 15.96 -20.96
N THR A 93 -9.11 16.45 -20.24
CA THR A 93 -9.29 16.91 -18.85
C THR A 93 -10.16 18.15 -18.78
N LEU A 94 -10.00 19.11 -19.70
CA LEU A 94 -10.85 20.31 -19.78
C LEU A 94 -12.31 19.97 -20.10
N ILE A 95 -12.56 19.03 -21.02
CA ILE A 95 -13.92 18.57 -21.35
C ILE A 95 -14.57 17.90 -20.14
N SER A 96 -13.85 17.00 -19.46
CA SER A 96 -14.35 16.31 -18.26
C SER A 96 -14.69 17.31 -17.15
N PHE A 97 -13.78 18.26 -16.88
CA PHE A 97 -13.98 19.29 -15.86
C PHE A 97 -15.17 20.21 -16.20
N SER A 98 -15.34 20.57 -17.47
CA SER A 98 -16.51 21.34 -17.94
C SER A 98 -17.82 20.59 -17.69
N PHE A 99 -17.85 19.28 -17.94
CA PHE A 99 -19.02 18.45 -17.71
C PHE A 99 -19.38 18.34 -16.23
N ILE A 100 -18.37 18.15 -15.36
CA ILE A 100 -18.55 18.11 -13.90
C ILE A 100 -19.14 19.43 -13.38
N ILE A 101 -18.61 20.58 -13.80
CA ILE A 101 -19.14 21.89 -13.39
C ILE A 101 -20.60 22.07 -13.82
N ARG A 102 -20.94 21.60 -15.04
CA ARG A 102 -22.29 21.72 -15.56
C ARG A 102 -23.28 20.85 -14.77
N GLN A 103 -22.91 19.63 -14.42
CA GLN A 103 -23.72 18.77 -13.56
C GLN A 103 -23.88 19.38 -12.16
N TYR A 104 -22.79 19.83 -11.54
CA TYR A 104 -22.85 20.45 -10.21
C TYR A 104 -23.81 21.66 -10.16
N LYS A 105 -23.81 22.50 -11.20
CA LYS A 105 -24.75 23.64 -11.30
C LYS A 105 -26.21 23.20 -11.52
N ALA A 106 -26.45 22.07 -12.19
CA ALA A 106 -27.79 21.52 -12.37
C ALA A 106 -28.32 20.95 -11.06
N ASP A 107 -27.51 20.17 -10.36
CA ASP A 107 -27.84 19.57 -9.06
C ASP A 107 -28.12 20.64 -8.00
N GLN A 108 -27.36 21.75 -8.00
CA GLN A 108 -27.59 22.85 -7.07
C GLN A 108 -28.99 23.48 -7.26
N LYS A 109 -29.44 23.65 -8.51
CA LYS A 109 -30.78 24.18 -8.81
C LYS A 109 -31.89 23.22 -8.41
N GLU A 110 -31.69 21.92 -8.62
CA GLU A 110 -32.65 20.89 -8.19
C GLU A 110 -32.76 20.86 -6.66
N MET A 111 -31.64 20.93 -5.95
CA MET A 111 -31.60 21.00 -4.50
C MET A 111 -32.29 22.24 -3.93
N GLU A 112 -32.17 23.41 -4.57
CA GLU A 112 -32.93 24.61 -4.16
C GLU A 112 -34.44 24.42 -4.34
N HIS A 113 -34.86 23.83 -5.46
CA HIS A 113 -36.28 23.55 -5.71
C HIS A 113 -36.85 22.53 -4.69
N LEU A 114 -36.06 21.52 -4.33
CA LEU A 114 -36.43 20.53 -3.31
C LEU A 114 -36.57 21.18 -1.92
N LYS A 115 -35.63 22.05 -1.52
CA LYS A 115 -35.71 22.80 -0.25
C LYS A 115 -36.93 23.71 -0.19
N PHE A 116 -37.25 24.39 -1.29
CA PHE A 116 -38.45 25.21 -1.39
C PHE A 116 -39.74 24.39 -1.28
N ARG A 117 -39.77 23.20 -1.91
CA ARG A 117 -40.89 22.26 -1.81
C ARG A 117 -41.05 21.73 -0.39
N GLU A 118 -39.96 21.41 0.30
CA GLU A 118 -39.97 20.96 1.69
C GLU A 118 -40.49 22.04 2.63
N GLN A 119 -40.03 23.29 2.48
CA GLN A 119 -40.57 24.43 3.24
C GLN A 119 -42.08 24.60 3.05
N LYS A 120 -42.58 24.50 1.81
CA LYS A 120 -44.02 24.57 1.53
C LYS A 120 -44.80 23.45 2.21
N ILE A 121 -44.26 22.22 2.19
CA ILE A 121 -44.88 21.07 2.85
C ILE A 121 -44.90 21.30 4.37
N MET A 122 -43.80 21.76 4.98
CA MET A 122 -43.76 22.07 6.42
C MET A 122 -44.73 23.18 6.80
N GLN A 123 -44.91 24.20 5.95
CA GLN A 123 -45.83 25.30 6.20
C GLN A 123 -47.30 24.86 6.08
N GLN A 124 -47.62 23.94 5.17
CA GLN A 124 -48.97 23.35 5.05
C GLN A 124 -49.22 22.24 6.08
N ALA A 125 -48.18 21.54 6.53
CA ALA A 125 -48.23 20.47 7.52
C ALA A 125 -48.11 21.01 8.95
N SER A 126 -48.85 22.07 9.26
CA SER A 126 -49.13 22.46 10.65
C SER A 126 -50.04 21.41 11.29
N MET A 127 -49.49 20.21 11.55
CA MET A 127 -50.16 19.16 12.34
C MET A 127 -50.50 19.66 13.75
N ASN A 128 -49.80 20.70 14.20
CA ASN A 128 -50.07 21.40 15.45
C ASN A 128 -51.41 22.14 15.43
N GLU A 129 -51.85 22.71 14.30
CA GLU A 129 -53.17 23.36 14.20
C GLU A 129 -54.32 22.35 14.27
N GLN A 130 -54.14 21.18 13.66
CA GLN A 130 -55.14 20.11 13.68
C GLN A 130 -55.25 19.46 15.08
N TRP A 131 -54.12 19.33 15.77
CA TRP A 131 -54.07 18.88 17.17
C TRP A 131 -54.71 19.90 18.13
N GLN A 132 -54.44 21.20 17.95
CA GLN A 132 -55.07 22.28 18.73
C GLN A 132 -56.60 22.32 18.56
N LYS A 133 -57.11 22.03 17.36
CA LYS A 133 -58.55 22.01 17.05
C LYS A 133 -59.25 20.67 17.37
N ARG A 134 -58.56 19.71 18.02
CA ARG A 134 -59.10 18.37 18.39
C ARG A 134 -59.84 17.66 17.25
N MET A 135 -59.33 17.80 16.03
CA MET A 135 -59.92 17.14 14.86
C MET A 135 -59.54 15.66 14.87
N ILE A 136 -60.52 14.77 15.01
CA ILE A 136 -60.33 13.32 14.92
C ILE A 136 -60.63 12.91 13.49
N THR A 137 -59.64 12.30 12.83
CA THR A 137 -59.82 11.74 11.49
C THR A 137 -59.82 10.23 11.56
N ILE A 138 -60.96 9.61 11.27
CA ILE A 138 -61.12 8.16 11.24
C ILE A 138 -60.93 7.70 9.80
N THR A 139 -59.95 6.83 9.58
CA THR A 139 -59.68 6.25 8.25
C THR A 139 -60.01 4.77 8.28
N ILE A 140 -60.98 4.36 7.46
CA ILE A 140 -61.42 2.97 7.34
C ILE A 140 -60.72 2.34 6.14
N LYS A 141 -60.00 1.25 6.39
CA LYS A 141 -59.27 0.49 5.36
C LYS A 141 -59.89 -0.88 5.15
N ASP A 142 -59.84 -1.37 3.91
CA ASP A 142 -60.19 -2.75 3.61
C ASP A 142 -59.10 -3.73 4.09
N LYS A 143 -59.39 -5.03 4.00
CA LYS A 143 -58.45 -6.10 4.40
C LYS A 143 -57.18 -6.16 3.55
N LYS A 144 -57.13 -5.44 2.42
CA LYS A 144 -55.95 -5.32 1.54
C LYS A 144 -55.17 -4.03 1.79
N GLY A 145 -55.61 -3.19 2.73
CA GLY A 145 -54.95 -1.96 3.15
C GLY A 145 -55.31 -0.72 2.32
N ASN A 146 -56.26 -0.83 1.39
CA ASN A 146 -56.73 0.32 0.62
C ASN A 146 -57.69 1.18 1.46
N ILE A 147 -57.57 2.50 1.36
CA ILE A 147 -58.45 3.43 2.07
C ILE A 147 -59.80 3.42 1.35
N VAL A 148 -60.85 3.03 2.06
CA VAL A 148 -62.21 2.96 1.52
C VAL A 148 -62.95 4.25 1.86
N GLU A 149 -62.75 4.79 3.06
CA GLU A 149 -63.41 6.00 3.51
C GLU A 149 -62.61 6.73 4.58
N GLN A 150 -62.71 8.06 4.60
CA GLN A 150 -62.03 8.91 5.58
C GLN A 150 -62.97 10.02 6.04
N ILE A 151 -63.26 10.05 7.34
CA ILE A 151 -64.19 11.00 7.95
C ILE A 151 -63.42 11.84 8.97
N ALA A 152 -63.56 13.16 8.88
CA ALA A 152 -62.98 14.10 9.83
C ALA A 152 -64.08 14.76 10.67
N THR A 153 -63.98 14.65 11.99
CA THR A 153 -64.94 15.23 12.94
C THR A 153 -64.22 16.07 13.98
N SER A 154 -64.77 17.24 14.32
CA SER A 154 -64.30 18.07 15.43
C SER A 154 -64.79 17.47 16.75
N GLY A 155 -63.89 17.13 17.67
CA GLY A 155 -64.28 16.71 19.01
C GLY A 155 -64.75 17.93 19.82
N ASN A 156 -66.00 17.91 20.30
CA ASN A 156 -66.48 18.87 21.31
C ASN A 156 -65.68 18.71 22.63
#